data_AF-A0A9X3PMD1-F1
#
_entry.id   AF-A0A9X3PMD1-F1
#
_cell.length_a   1.000
_cell.length_b   1.000
_cell.length_c   1.000
_cell.angle_alpha   90.00
_cell.angle_beta   90.00
_cell.angle_gamma   90.00
#
_symmetry.space_group_name_H-M   'P 1'
#
loop_
_entity.id
_entity.type
_entity.pdbx_description
1 polymer ?
#
loop_
_entity_poly.entity_id
_entity_poly.type
_entity_poly.pdbx_seq_one_letter_code
_entity_poly.pdbx_strand_id
1 'polypeptide(L)'
;MNELRESILSVGVADPETAVSVHATLGSDPALLAQAGDLPQTRQDADTWVKAKFLRPEGPFLEVAANAVADVLGEAPDKPTDDVLAAITTRPRTPYDLRAVTGLSEADLDVLLPHLEQAGLIRAEANPLEPDAPFWTMEHRLARFHYAVLAVHLARWRRGYITDKLWRMTHARWDRYVCRPEFHRLAREWALNDPAAAQTTRLTVPDPRFRQLRTIELAAWSETGEPIALGTIRWKFQMVERQLKRLRYVRRLLGDPKTRLYCVAPRVEAAIAADPDPDLFVISPAQLLRRGANETPNEPASAPDPASDTAPKGDLHPISRLVGV
;
A
#
# COMPACT_ATOMS: atom_id res chain seq x y z
N MET A 1 -16.34 4.56 -11.81
CA MET A 1 -15.86 3.21 -12.18
C MET A 1 -14.48 3.07 -11.57
N ASN A 2 -14.22 2.03 -10.77
CA ASN A 2 -12.95 1.83 -10.09
C ASN A 2 -11.92 1.25 -11.07
N GLU A 3 -11.12 2.12 -11.68
CA GLU A 3 -10.10 1.80 -12.69
C GLU A 3 -9.04 0.84 -12.14
N LEU A 4 -8.61 1.04 -10.88
CA LEU A 4 -7.62 0.15 -10.27
C LEU A 4 -8.18 -1.25 -10.05
N ARG A 5 -9.43 -1.39 -9.60
CA ARG A 5 -10.09 -2.69 -9.47
C ARG A 5 -10.09 -3.43 -10.79
N GLU A 6 -10.55 -2.79 -11.87
CA GLU A 6 -10.61 -3.45 -13.17
C GLU A 6 -9.20 -3.80 -13.69
N SER A 7 -8.20 -2.95 -13.42
CA SER A 7 -6.80 -3.22 -13.72
C SER A 7 -6.23 -4.40 -12.90
N ILE A 8 -6.61 -4.56 -11.63
CA ILE A 8 -6.21 -5.73 -10.83
C ILE A 8 -6.90 -7.00 -11.35
N LEU A 9 -8.19 -6.92 -11.66
CA LEU A 9 -8.96 -8.05 -12.18
C LEU A 9 -8.46 -8.53 -13.55
N SER A 10 -7.95 -7.64 -14.39
CA SER A 10 -7.46 -8.00 -15.73
C SER A 10 -6.18 -8.84 -15.72
N VAL A 11 -5.49 -8.93 -14.57
CA VAL A 11 -4.37 -9.86 -14.36
C VAL A 11 -4.81 -11.33 -14.43
N GLY A 12 -6.10 -11.62 -14.17
CA GLY A 12 -6.65 -12.97 -14.33
C GLY A 12 -6.31 -13.96 -13.21
N VAL A 13 -5.92 -13.47 -12.03
CA VAL A 13 -5.66 -14.30 -10.84
C VAL A 13 -6.92 -14.31 -9.95
N ALA A 14 -7.38 -15.51 -9.57
CA ALA A 14 -8.64 -15.67 -8.85
C ALA A 14 -8.55 -15.30 -7.36
N ASP A 15 -7.45 -15.64 -6.68
CA ASP A 15 -7.26 -15.29 -5.27
C ASP A 15 -7.05 -13.77 -5.11
N PRO A 16 -7.91 -13.04 -4.37
CA PRO A 16 -7.84 -11.58 -4.27
C PRO A 16 -6.52 -11.04 -3.71
N GLU A 17 -5.94 -11.69 -2.70
CA GLU A 17 -4.64 -11.27 -2.16
C GLU A 17 -3.54 -11.46 -3.21
N THR A 18 -3.54 -12.59 -3.93
CA THR A 18 -2.55 -12.87 -4.97
C THR A 18 -2.71 -11.94 -6.18
N ALA A 19 -3.93 -11.62 -6.60
CA ALA A 19 -4.20 -10.67 -7.68
C ALA A 19 -3.63 -9.28 -7.37
N VAL A 20 -3.88 -8.77 -6.16
CA VAL A 20 -3.29 -7.50 -5.68
C VAL A 20 -1.77 -7.58 -5.64
N SER A 21 -1.17 -8.69 -5.19
CA SER A 21 0.29 -8.86 -5.15
C SER A 21 0.93 -8.86 -6.54
N VAL A 22 0.33 -9.56 -7.51
CA VAL A 22 0.85 -9.61 -8.89
C VAL A 22 0.73 -8.22 -9.51
N HIS A 23 -0.44 -7.60 -9.41
CA HIS A 23 -0.68 -6.26 -9.93
C HIS A 23 0.26 -5.23 -9.29
N ALA A 24 0.44 -5.24 -7.98
CA ALA A 24 1.35 -4.33 -7.29
C ALA A 24 2.80 -4.46 -7.73
N THR A 25 3.21 -5.64 -8.19
CA THR A 25 4.58 -5.95 -8.59
C THR A 25 4.83 -5.62 -10.06
N LEU A 26 3.90 -5.97 -10.95
CA LEU A 26 4.07 -5.93 -12.40
C LEU A 26 3.14 -4.93 -13.10
N GLY A 27 1.98 -4.65 -12.53
CA GLY A 27 0.87 -3.96 -13.18
C GLY A 27 -0.02 -4.90 -13.99
N SER A 28 -0.77 -4.32 -14.92
CA SER A 28 -1.70 -5.04 -15.80
C SER A 28 -1.37 -4.87 -17.28
N ASP A 29 -0.13 -4.50 -17.61
CA ASP A 29 0.32 -4.34 -18.99
C ASP A 29 0.33 -5.72 -19.68
N PRO A 30 -0.37 -5.90 -20.81
CA PRO A 30 -0.48 -7.21 -21.47
C PRO A 30 0.86 -7.78 -21.94
N ALA A 31 1.81 -6.95 -22.36
CA ALA A 31 3.13 -7.40 -22.80
C ALA A 31 3.98 -7.88 -21.61
N LEU A 32 3.94 -7.15 -20.49
CA LEU A 32 4.57 -7.57 -19.25
C LEU A 32 3.94 -8.85 -18.69
N LEU A 33 2.61 -8.98 -18.72
CA LEU A 33 1.92 -10.20 -18.30
C LEU A 33 2.29 -11.40 -19.20
N ALA A 34 2.34 -11.20 -20.52
CA ALA A 34 2.78 -12.24 -21.45
C ALA A 34 4.24 -12.67 -21.20
N GLN A 35 5.13 -11.71 -20.92
CA GLN A 35 6.53 -11.98 -20.57
C GLN A 35 6.64 -12.70 -19.21
N ALA A 36 5.73 -12.43 -18.27
CA ALA A 36 5.68 -13.12 -17.00
C ALA A 36 5.28 -14.59 -17.16
N GLY A 37 4.45 -14.92 -18.16
CA GLY A 37 3.92 -16.26 -18.37
C GLY A 37 3.00 -16.67 -17.22
N ASP A 38 3.17 -17.90 -16.71
CA ASP A 38 2.35 -18.40 -15.61
C ASP A 38 2.44 -17.51 -14.36
N LEU A 39 1.27 -17.05 -13.92
CA LEU A 39 1.10 -16.21 -12.75
C LEU A 39 0.81 -17.07 -11.51
N PRO A 40 1.25 -16.63 -10.31
CA PRO A 40 0.97 -17.34 -9.08
C PRO A 40 -0.54 -17.36 -8.83
N GLN A 41 -1.06 -18.51 -8.41
CA GLN A 41 -2.49 -18.68 -8.13
C GLN A 41 -2.80 -18.51 -6.65
N THR A 42 -1.79 -18.71 -5.78
CA THR A 42 -1.90 -18.50 -4.34
C THR A 42 -0.83 -17.56 -3.82
N ARG A 43 -1.06 -17.04 -2.61
CA ARG A 43 -0.12 -16.14 -1.95
C ARG A 43 1.23 -16.79 -1.69
N GLN A 44 1.24 -18.11 -1.46
CA GLN A 44 2.44 -18.90 -1.26
C GLN A 44 3.24 -19.05 -2.56
N ASP A 45 2.56 -19.20 -3.69
CA ASP A 45 3.22 -19.29 -5.00
C ASP A 45 3.86 -17.97 -5.42
N ALA A 46 3.29 -16.85 -4.97
CA ALA A 46 3.78 -15.52 -5.30
C ALA A 46 5.23 -15.30 -4.84
N ASP A 47 5.66 -15.87 -3.71
CA ASP A 47 7.05 -15.82 -3.26
C ASP A 47 8.00 -16.53 -4.24
N THR A 48 7.60 -17.72 -4.72
CA THR A 48 8.36 -18.47 -5.71
C THR A 48 8.41 -17.74 -7.04
N TRP A 49 7.29 -17.16 -7.46
CA TRP A 49 7.17 -16.37 -8.68
C TRP A 49 8.04 -15.12 -8.65
N VAL A 50 8.00 -14.31 -7.58
CA VAL A 50 8.85 -13.11 -7.44
C VAL A 50 10.33 -13.49 -7.51
N LYS A 51 10.75 -14.54 -6.79
CA LYS A 51 12.14 -15.00 -6.85
C LYS A 51 12.54 -15.37 -8.27
N ALA A 52 11.73 -16.17 -8.95
CA ALA A 52 12.04 -16.66 -10.29
C ALA A 52 12.03 -15.54 -11.34
N LYS A 53 11.10 -14.59 -11.23
CA LYS A 53 10.84 -13.60 -12.29
C LYS A 53 11.58 -12.27 -12.10
N PHE A 54 11.81 -11.85 -10.85
CA PHE A 54 12.37 -10.53 -10.53
C PHE A 54 13.73 -10.57 -9.82
N LEU A 55 14.09 -11.66 -9.14
CA LEU A 55 15.26 -11.68 -8.24
C LEU A 55 16.39 -12.60 -8.70
N ARG A 56 16.15 -13.39 -9.74
CA ARG A 56 17.18 -14.20 -10.39
C ARG A 56 17.76 -13.45 -11.60
N PRO A 57 19.07 -13.55 -11.87
CA PRO A 57 19.69 -12.91 -13.03
C PRO A 57 19.05 -13.33 -14.36
N GLU A 58 18.59 -14.57 -14.45
CA GLU A 58 17.93 -15.14 -15.62
C GLU A 58 16.43 -14.79 -15.68
N GLY A 59 15.90 -14.13 -14.65
CA GLY A 59 14.50 -13.74 -14.55
C GLY A 59 14.19 -12.57 -15.48
N PRO A 60 13.02 -12.57 -16.16
CA PRO A 60 12.67 -11.57 -17.16
C PRO A 60 12.63 -10.11 -16.66
N PHE A 61 12.44 -9.88 -15.36
CA PHE A 61 12.15 -8.54 -14.83
C PHE A 61 13.23 -7.98 -13.91
N LEU A 62 14.32 -8.70 -13.66
CA LEU A 62 15.38 -8.17 -12.78
C LEU A 62 15.95 -6.86 -13.34
N GLU A 63 16.36 -6.88 -14.61
CA GLU A 63 16.92 -5.68 -15.26
C GLU A 63 15.84 -4.67 -15.63
N VAL A 64 14.64 -5.12 -16.02
CA VAL A 64 13.51 -4.22 -16.30
C VAL A 64 13.16 -3.38 -15.06
N ALA A 65 13.06 -4.02 -13.89
CA ALA A 65 12.84 -3.28 -12.65
C ALA A 65 14.08 -2.45 -12.25
N ALA A 66 15.30 -2.97 -12.45
CA ALA A 66 16.52 -2.25 -12.12
C ALA A 66 16.71 -0.94 -12.90
N ASN A 67 16.25 -0.91 -14.15
CA ASN A 67 16.39 0.25 -15.04
C ASN A 67 15.10 1.08 -15.15
N ALA A 68 14.02 0.68 -14.47
CA ALA A 68 12.69 1.30 -14.59
C ALA A 68 12.67 2.82 -14.44
N VAL A 69 13.48 3.39 -13.56
CA VAL A 69 13.57 4.85 -13.39
C VAL A 69 14.29 5.48 -14.58
N ALA A 70 15.40 4.89 -15.00
CA ALA A 70 16.18 5.39 -16.12
C ALA A 70 15.40 5.32 -17.44
N ASP A 71 14.63 4.24 -17.63
CA ASP A 71 13.79 4.07 -18.81
C ASP A 71 12.68 5.15 -18.88
N VAL A 72 12.13 5.53 -17.73
CA VAL A 72 11.08 6.56 -17.63
C VAL A 72 11.65 7.98 -17.78
N LEU A 73 12.81 8.27 -17.21
CA LEU A 73 13.45 9.59 -17.29
C LEU A 73 14.26 9.79 -18.59
N GLY A 74 14.61 8.72 -19.29
CA GLY A 74 15.52 8.74 -20.44
C GLY A 74 17.00 8.82 -20.06
N GLU A 75 17.32 8.88 -18.77
CA GLU A 75 18.68 8.92 -18.23
C GLU A 75 18.76 8.30 -16.83
N ALA A 76 19.96 7.89 -16.41
CA ALA A 76 20.14 7.33 -15.07
C ALA A 76 19.80 8.37 -13.99
N PRO A 77 19.03 8.00 -12.94
CA PRO A 77 18.68 8.94 -11.89
C PRO A 77 19.94 9.43 -11.18
N ASP A 78 19.95 10.72 -10.86
CA ASP A 78 20.97 11.31 -10.02
C ASP A 78 20.71 11.02 -8.54
N LYS A 79 21.67 11.40 -7.69
CA LYS A 79 21.58 11.14 -6.24
C LYS A 79 20.34 11.80 -5.59
N PRO A 80 20.01 13.08 -5.83
CA PRO A 80 18.78 13.69 -5.34
C PRO A 80 17.51 12.90 -5.71
N THR A 81 17.41 12.46 -6.97
CA THR A 81 16.30 11.64 -7.45
C THR A 81 16.21 10.31 -6.70
N ASP A 82 17.34 9.60 -6.58
CA ASP A 82 17.41 8.33 -5.84
C ASP A 82 17.01 8.50 -4.37
N ASP A 83 17.50 9.55 -3.69
CA ASP A 83 17.19 9.80 -2.28
C ASP A 83 15.69 10.07 -2.06
N VAL A 84 15.06 10.87 -2.94
CA VAL A 84 13.62 11.17 -2.88
C VAL A 84 12.78 9.93 -3.16
N LEU A 85 13.07 9.20 -4.23
CA LEU A 85 12.32 8.00 -4.62
C LEU A 85 12.46 6.88 -3.57
N ALA A 86 13.65 6.70 -3.00
CA ALA A 86 13.87 5.78 -1.89
C ALA A 86 13.07 6.20 -0.63
N ALA A 87 13.07 7.50 -0.29
CA ALA A 87 12.35 8.02 0.87
C ALA A 87 10.83 7.82 0.75
N ILE A 88 10.26 8.13 -0.41
CA ILE A 88 8.82 8.01 -0.70
C ILE A 88 8.38 6.53 -0.76
N THR A 89 9.24 5.63 -1.25
CA THR A 89 8.94 4.18 -1.29
C THR A 89 8.66 3.60 0.11
N THR A 90 9.28 4.15 1.15
CA THR A 90 9.07 3.64 2.52
C THR A 90 7.73 4.07 3.13
N ARG A 91 7.28 5.28 2.82
CA ARG A 91 5.99 5.85 3.23
C ARG A 91 5.74 7.11 2.40
N PRO A 92 4.47 7.52 2.17
CA PRO A 92 4.20 8.84 1.63
C PRO A 92 4.75 9.95 2.54
N ARG A 93 5.26 11.02 1.94
CA ARG A 93 6.01 12.11 2.58
C ARG A 93 5.48 13.47 2.15
N THR A 94 5.44 14.44 3.05
CA THR A 94 5.26 15.86 2.68
C THR A 94 6.57 16.47 2.18
N PRO A 95 6.57 17.65 1.54
CA PRO A 95 7.81 18.37 1.21
C PRO A 95 8.71 18.59 2.43
N TYR A 96 8.12 18.94 3.58
CA TYR A 96 8.86 19.08 4.85
C TYR A 96 9.55 17.77 5.27
N ASP A 97 8.82 16.65 5.24
CA ASP A 97 9.38 15.32 5.54
C ASP A 97 10.55 14.95 4.61
N LEU A 98 10.48 15.36 3.34
CA LEU A 98 11.52 15.09 2.34
C LEU A 98 12.77 15.91 2.62
N ARG A 99 12.65 17.22 2.84
CA ARG A 99 13.79 18.08 3.23
C ARG A 99 14.52 17.52 4.44
N ALA A 100 13.75 17.11 5.46
CA ALA A 100 14.31 16.57 6.69
C ALA A 100 15.10 15.27 6.50
N VAL A 101 14.70 14.40 5.54
CA VAL A 101 15.33 13.09 5.34
C VAL A 101 16.39 13.07 4.24
N THR A 102 16.27 13.93 3.23
CA THR A 102 17.22 13.99 2.10
C THR A 102 18.24 15.12 2.24
N GLY A 103 17.93 16.16 3.03
CA GLY A 103 18.75 17.36 3.14
C GLY A 103 18.63 18.31 1.94
N LEU A 104 17.72 18.04 1.00
CA LEU A 104 17.47 18.91 -0.16
C LEU A 104 16.87 20.25 0.28
N SER A 105 17.16 21.30 -0.50
CA SER A 105 16.54 22.60 -0.29
C SER A 105 15.08 22.59 -0.77
N GLU A 106 14.33 23.61 -0.38
CA GLU A 106 12.95 23.80 -0.86
C GLU A 106 12.94 24.03 -2.38
N ALA A 107 13.82 24.89 -2.88
CA ALA A 107 13.96 25.16 -4.31
C ALA A 107 14.31 23.90 -5.13
N ASP A 108 15.14 23.00 -4.60
CA ASP A 108 15.44 21.74 -5.27
C ASP A 108 14.20 20.84 -5.36
N LEU A 109 13.40 20.75 -4.29
CA LEU A 109 12.17 19.95 -4.28
C LEU A 109 11.09 20.53 -5.19
N ASP A 110 10.97 21.86 -5.25
CA ASP A 110 10.00 22.56 -6.10
C ASP A 110 10.25 22.30 -7.59
N VAL A 111 11.50 22.02 -7.99
CA VAL A 111 11.84 21.60 -9.35
C VAL A 111 11.69 20.09 -9.53
N LEU A 112 12.20 19.31 -8.58
CA LEU A 112 12.30 17.86 -8.71
C LEU A 112 10.94 17.15 -8.64
N LEU A 113 10.07 17.53 -7.69
CA LEU A 113 8.81 16.80 -7.47
C LEU A 113 7.84 16.91 -8.66
N PRO A 114 7.61 18.10 -9.26
CA PRO A 114 6.79 18.19 -10.46
C PRO A 114 7.38 17.42 -11.64
N HIS A 115 8.71 17.39 -11.80
CA HIS A 115 9.36 16.62 -12.86
C HIS A 115 9.11 15.11 -12.70
N LEU A 116 9.30 14.57 -11.49
CA LEU A 116 9.03 13.15 -11.19
C LEU A 116 7.54 12.80 -11.30
N GLU A 117 6.64 13.73 -10.99
CA GLU A 117 5.20 13.56 -11.16
C GLU A 117 4.80 13.52 -12.64
N GLN A 118 5.31 14.45 -13.45
CA GLN A 118 5.08 14.48 -14.89
C GLN A 118 5.60 13.22 -15.58
N ALA A 119 6.70 12.66 -15.10
CA ALA A 119 7.23 11.38 -15.56
C ALA A 119 6.40 10.16 -15.10
N GLY A 120 5.40 10.35 -14.23
CA GLY A 120 4.56 9.27 -13.70
C GLY A 120 5.26 8.39 -12.67
N LEU A 121 6.40 8.83 -12.11
CA LEU A 121 7.11 8.10 -11.06
C LEU A 121 6.44 8.26 -9.70
N ILE A 122 5.96 9.47 -9.41
CA ILE A 122 5.26 9.80 -8.17
C ILE A 122 3.93 10.49 -8.47
N ARG A 123 3.09 10.65 -7.45
CA ARG A 123 1.88 11.47 -7.49
C ARG A 123 1.71 12.23 -6.18
N ALA A 124 1.11 13.42 -6.26
CA ALA A 124 0.62 14.13 -5.08
C ALA A 124 -0.72 13.55 -4.61
N GLU A 125 -0.81 13.18 -3.33
CA GLU A 125 -2.07 12.89 -2.65
C GLU A 125 -2.44 14.04 -1.73
N ALA A 126 -3.71 14.44 -1.73
CA ALA A 126 -4.18 15.53 -0.89
C ALA A 126 -3.92 15.27 0.61
N ASN A 127 -3.55 16.34 1.33
CA ASN A 127 -3.38 16.35 2.77
C ASN A 127 -4.44 17.29 3.38
N PRO A 128 -5.61 16.78 3.81
CA PRO A 128 -6.77 17.62 4.13
C PRO A 128 -6.55 18.60 5.28
N LEU A 129 -5.62 18.30 6.19
CA LEU A 129 -5.32 19.18 7.33
C LEU A 129 -4.25 20.23 7.01
N GLU A 130 -3.48 20.02 5.94
CA GLU A 130 -2.44 20.93 5.46
C GLU A 130 -2.47 20.94 3.92
N PRO A 131 -3.44 21.64 3.29
CA PRO A 131 -3.68 21.56 1.85
C PRO A 131 -2.47 21.95 0.99
N ASP A 132 -1.63 22.86 1.48
CA ASP A 132 -0.41 23.31 0.80
C ASP A 132 0.76 22.31 0.93
N ALA A 133 0.58 21.21 1.67
CA ALA A 133 1.60 20.20 1.93
C ALA A 133 1.10 18.78 1.58
N PRO A 134 0.95 18.46 0.28
CA PRO A 134 0.46 17.15 -0.16
C PRO A 134 1.40 16.01 0.25
N PHE A 135 0.86 14.79 0.31
CA PHE A 135 1.65 13.58 0.47
C PHE A 135 2.13 13.07 -0.89
N TRP A 136 3.42 13.12 -1.13
CA TRP A 136 4.04 12.48 -2.28
C TRP A 136 4.14 10.97 -2.07
N THR A 137 3.70 10.20 -3.07
CA THR A 137 3.72 8.73 -3.07
C THR A 137 4.24 8.18 -4.39
N MET A 138 4.90 7.02 -4.33
CA MET A 138 5.40 6.31 -5.51
C MET A 138 4.22 5.79 -6.33
N GLU A 139 4.17 6.11 -7.63
CA GLU A 139 3.18 5.64 -8.59
C GLU A 139 3.71 4.44 -9.38
N HIS A 140 4.91 4.58 -9.95
CA HIS A 140 5.47 3.60 -10.88
C HIS A 140 5.87 2.29 -10.18
N ARG A 141 5.23 1.17 -10.56
CA ARG A 141 5.30 -0.11 -9.81
C ARG A 141 6.67 -0.78 -9.90
N LEU A 142 7.30 -0.81 -11.06
CA LEU A 142 8.62 -1.40 -11.23
C LEU A 142 9.71 -0.56 -10.53
N ALA A 143 9.58 0.77 -10.55
CA ALA A 143 10.45 1.65 -9.78
C ALA A 143 10.23 1.46 -8.27
N ARG A 144 8.98 1.32 -7.83
CA ARG A 144 8.65 0.98 -6.44
C ARG A 144 9.31 -0.33 -6.03
N PHE A 145 9.23 -1.37 -6.87
CA PHE A 145 9.88 -2.66 -6.61
C PHE A 145 11.40 -2.51 -6.53
N HIS A 146 12.00 -1.71 -7.41
CA HIS A 146 13.43 -1.40 -7.38
C HIS A 146 13.87 -0.85 -6.02
N TYR A 147 13.33 0.29 -5.59
CA TYR A 147 13.73 0.92 -4.32
C TYR A 147 13.30 0.11 -3.09
N ALA A 148 12.20 -0.63 -3.18
CA ALA A 148 11.72 -1.46 -2.07
C ALA A 148 12.58 -2.69 -1.84
N VAL A 149 12.99 -3.38 -2.91
CA VAL A 149 13.54 -4.76 -2.85
C VAL A 149 14.93 -4.87 -3.47
N LEU A 150 15.16 -4.27 -4.64
CA LEU A 150 16.37 -4.49 -5.42
C LEU A 150 17.53 -3.61 -4.97
N ALA A 151 17.32 -2.28 -4.90
CA ALA A 151 18.37 -1.26 -4.87
C ALA A 151 19.51 -1.56 -3.87
N VAL A 152 19.17 -1.86 -2.62
CA VAL A 152 20.13 -2.12 -1.53
C VAL A 152 21.05 -3.32 -1.81
N HIS A 153 20.59 -4.29 -2.59
CA HIS A 153 21.31 -5.54 -2.85
C HIS A 153 21.39 -5.90 -4.33
N LEU A 154 21.24 -4.93 -5.24
CA LEU A 154 21.16 -5.17 -6.68
C LEU A 154 22.33 -5.99 -7.21
N ALA A 155 23.55 -5.64 -6.82
CA ALA A 155 24.75 -6.39 -7.21
C ALA A 155 24.76 -7.85 -6.71
N ARG A 156 24.08 -8.15 -5.59
CA ARG A 156 23.94 -9.51 -5.08
C ARG A 156 22.83 -10.27 -5.79
N TRP A 157 21.72 -9.60 -6.13
CA TRP A 157 20.66 -10.18 -6.95
C TRP A 157 21.17 -10.58 -8.33
N ARG A 158 21.92 -9.70 -9.00
CA ARG A 158 22.59 -9.95 -10.29
C ARG A 158 23.57 -11.13 -10.28
N ARG A 159 24.08 -11.55 -9.11
CA ARG A 159 24.95 -12.73 -8.99
C ARG A 159 24.17 -14.04 -8.77
N GLY A 160 22.92 -13.98 -8.31
CA GLY A 160 22.03 -15.14 -8.16
C GLY A 160 22.36 -16.16 -7.04
N TYR A 161 23.61 -16.25 -6.56
CA TYR A 161 24.04 -17.35 -5.67
C TYR A 161 23.35 -17.44 -4.31
N ILE A 162 22.73 -16.37 -3.84
CA ILE A 162 22.12 -16.30 -2.50
C ILE A 162 20.67 -15.83 -2.53
N THR A 163 19.98 -15.95 -3.67
CA THR A 163 18.63 -15.39 -3.87
C THR A 163 17.65 -15.87 -2.78
N ASP A 164 17.62 -17.16 -2.44
CA ASP A 164 16.72 -17.65 -1.38
C ASP A 164 17.05 -17.12 0.02
N LYS A 165 18.35 -17.01 0.35
CA LYS A 165 18.78 -16.43 1.63
C LYS A 165 18.43 -14.95 1.71
N LEU A 166 18.68 -14.21 0.65
CA LEU A 166 18.43 -12.78 0.58
C LEU A 166 16.93 -12.49 0.56
N TRP A 167 16.12 -13.31 -0.12
CA TRP A 167 14.66 -13.21 -0.11
C TRP A 167 14.10 -13.42 1.29
N ARG A 168 14.54 -14.46 2.03
CA ARG A 168 14.09 -14.65 3.41
C ARG A 168 14.28 -13.40 4.28
N MET A 169 15.39 -12.69 4.10
CA MET A 169 15.70 -11.46 4.84
C MET A 169 14.91 -10.23 4.35
N THR A 170 14.49 -10.21 3.09
CA THR A 170 13.95 -9.01 2.43
C THR A 170 12.48 -9.11 2.03
N HIS A 171 11.86 -10.30 2.03
CA HIS A 171 10.49 -10.51 1.55
C HIS A 171 9.47 -9.62 2.27
N ALA A 172 9.67 -9.36 3.57
CA ALA A 172 8.82 -8.47 4.34
C ALA A 172 8.78 -7.03 3.77
N ARG A 173 9.83 -6.59 3.07
CA ARG A 173 9.88 -5.31 2.35
C ARG A 173 8.96 -5.32 1.13
N TRP A 174 8.89 -6.43 0.39
CA TRP A 174 7.96 -6.57 -0.73
C TRP A 174 6.50 -6.48 -0.26
N ASP A 175 6.13 -7.20 0.80
CA ASP A 175 4.80 -7.05 1.41
C ASP A 175 4.52 -5.61 1.83
N ARG A 176 5.48 -4.99 2.54
CA ARG A 176 5.27 -3.70 3.20
C ARG A 176 5.30 -2.50 2.26
N TYR A 177 6.15 -2.52 1.24
CA TYR A 177 6.47 -1.37 0.38
C TYR A 177 6.08 -1.58 -1.08
N VAL A 178 5.70 -2.79 -1.50
CA VAL A 178 5.18 -3.04 -2.87
C VAL A 178 3.69 -3.38 -2.82
N CYS A 179 3.31 -4.46 -2.14
CA CYS A 179 1.92 -4.94 -2.12
C CYS A 179 0.98 -4.01 -1.33
N ARG A 180 1.39 -3.64 -0.11
CA ARG A 180 0.55 -2.85 0.79
C ARG A 180 0.14 -1.48 0.23
N PRO A 181 1.02 -0.68 -0.40
CA PRO A 181 0.59 0.57 -1.04
C PRO A 181 -0.49 0.39 -2.10
N GLU A 182 -0.42 -0.68 -2.91
CA GLU A 182 -1.45 -0.99 -3.91
C GLU A 182 -2.79 -1.33 -3.24
N PHE A 183 -2.75 -2.17 -2.20
CA PHE A 183 -3.94 -2.49 -1.41
C PHE A 183 -4.55 -1.26 -0.73
N HIS A 184 -3.72 -0.33 -0.25
CA HIS A 184 -4.20 0.94 0.31
C HIS A 184 -4.91 1.79 -0.75
N ARG A 185 -4.34 1.90 -1.95
CA ARG A 185 -4.96 2.64 -3.06
C ARG A 185 -6.29 2.01 -3.45
N LEU A 186 -6.35 0.69 -3.59
CA LEU A 186 -7.58 -0.04 -3.90
C LEU A 186 -8.69 0.25 -2.88
N ALA A 187 -8.36 0.22 -1.58
CA ALA A 187 -9.33 0.51 -0.52
C ALA A 187 -9.84 1.96 -0.57
N ARG A 188 -8.97 2.93 -0.89
CA ARG A 188 -9.35 4.34 -1.04
C ARG A 188 -10.20 4.59 -2.26
N GLU A 189 -9.88 3.95 -3.38
CA GLU A 189 -10.68 4.04 -4.60
C GLU A 189 -12.05 3.37 -4.43
N TRP A 190 -12.09 2.24 -3.71
CA TRP A 190 -13.34 1.61 -3.31
C TRP A 190 -14.20 2.55 -2.46
N ALA A 191 -13.63 3.21 -1.46
CA ALA A 191 -14.36 4.16 -0.62
C ALA A 191 -14.79 5.43 -1.37
N LEU A 192 -14.14 5.77 -2.48
CA LEU A 192 -14.53 6.90 -3.34
C LEU A 192 -15.80 6.61 -4.15
N ASN A 193 -16.21 5.34 -4.25
CA ASN A 193 -17.49 4.99 -4.90
C ASN A 193 -18.73 5.33 -4.04
N ASP A 194 -18.54 5.69 -2.78
CA ASP A 194 -19.61 6.23 -1.94
C ASP A 194 -20.10 7.55 -2.56
N PRO A 195 -21.39 7.72 -2.89
CA PRO A 195 -21.88 8.93 -3.55
C PRO A 195 -21.66 10.23 -2.75
N ALA A 196 -21.45 10.12 -1.43
CA ALA A 196 -21.13 11.26 -0.59
C ALA A 196 -19.62 11.60 -0.59
N ALA A 197 -18.76 10.74 -1.12
CA ALA A 197 -17.32 10.94 -1.17
C ALA A 197 -16.93 11.79 -2.38
N ALA A 198 -16.32 12.94 -2.11
CA ALA A 198 -15.65 13.76 -3.13
C ALA A 198 -14.16 13.42 -3.25
N GLN A 199 -13.56 12.96 -2.14
CA GLN A 199 -12.12 12.72 -2.05
C GLN A 199 -11.81 11.60 -1.07
N THR A 200 -10.79 10.79 -1.39
CA THR A 200 -10.19 9.84 -0.45
C THR A 200 -8.67 10.02 -0.35
N THR A 201 -8.12 9.86 0.85
CA THR A 201 -6.68 9.98 1.11
C THR A 201 -6.30 9.29 2.42
N ARG A 202 -5.02 9.32 2.80
CA ARG A 202 -4.62 9.07 4.20
C ARG A 202 -4.85 10.32 5.04
N LEU A 203 -4.94 10.12 6.35
CA LEU A 203 -4.99 11.23 7.30
C LEU A 203 -3.91 11.07 8.36
N THR A 204 -3.25 12.18 8.68
CA THR A 204 -2.28 12.27 9.78
C THR A 204 -2.78 13.34 10.76
N VAL A 205 -3.14 12.93 11.98
CA VAL A 205 -3.73 13.79 13.01
C VAL A 205 -2.75 13.97 14.17
N PRO A 206 -2.49 15.21 14.64
CA PRO A 206 -1.74 15.44 15.86
C PRO A 206 -2.47 14.86 17.09
N ASP A 207 -1.73 14.12 17.91
CA ASP A 207 -2.20 13.60 19.19
C ASP A 207 -1.47 14.37 20.31
N PRO A 208 -2.09 15.43 20.87
CA PRO A 208 -1.45 16.28 21.86
C PRO A 208 -1.21 15.54 23.19
N ARG A 209 -2.04 14.53 23.50
CA ARG A 209 -1.91 13.75 24.74
C ARG A 209 -0.62 12.94 24.75
N PHE A 210 -0.28 12.33 23.64
CA PHE A 210 0.91 11.49 23.52
C PHE A 210 2.05 12.15 22.72
N ARG A 211 1.89 13.41 22.32
CA ARG A 211 2.87 14.21 21.56
C ARG A 211 3.41 13.46 20.34
N GLN A 212 2.50 12.86 19.57
CA GLN A 212 2.86 12.09 18.37
C GLN A 212 1.85 12.34 17.26
N LEU A 213 2.22 11.98 16.03
CA LEU A 213 1.30 11.97 14.91
C LEU A 213 0.61 10.60 14.82
N ARG A 214 -0.70 10.60 14.58
CA ARG A 214 -1.50 9.40 14.33
C ARG A 214 -1.87 9.33 12.86
N THR A 215 -1.48 8.24 12.19
CA THR A 215 -1.91 8.00 10.82
C THR A 215 -3.04 6.97 10.79
N ILE A 216 -4.07 7.28 10.01
CA ILE A 216 -5.02 6.30 9.48
C ILE A 216 -4.83 6.20 7.97
N GLU A 217 -5.03 5.00 7.44
CA GLU A 217 -4.64 4.68 6.07
C GLU A 217 -5.69 5.13 5.04
N LEU A 218 -6.93 5.35 5.48
CA LEU A 218 -8.07 5.79 4.68
C LEU A 218 -8.88 6.85 5.43
N ALA A 219 -9.21 7.93 4.75
CA ALA A 219 -10.21 8.91 5.12
C ALA A 219 -10.95 9.33 3.85
N ALA A 220 -12.28 9.36 3.90
CA ALA A 220 -13.13 9.86 2.84
C ALA A 220 -13.79 11.15 3.29
N TRP A 221 -13.86 12.12 2.39
CA TRP A 221 -14.34 13.48 2.64
C TRP A 221 -15.45 13.82 1.65
N SER A 222 -16.44 14.57 2.11
CA SER A 222 -17.49 15.15 1.27
C SER A 222 -17.00 16.39 0.53
N GLU A 223 -17.81 16.89 -0.41
CA GLU A 223 -17.55 18.14 -1.12
C GLU A 223 -17.45 19.35 -0.18
N THR A 224 -18.15 19.32 0.97
CA THR A 224 -18.11 20.38 1.97
C THR A 224 -16.89 20.30 2.89
N GLY A 225 -16.00 19.31 2.70
CA GLY A 225 -14.82 19.12 3.52
C GLY A 225 -15.09 18.44 4.86
N GLU A 226 -16.26 17.82 5.04
CA GLU A 226 -16.55 17.02 6.23
C GLU A 226 -16.06 15.57 6.06
N PRO A 227 -15.43 14.96 7.07
CA PRO A 227 -15.08 13.55 7.00
C PRO A 227 -16.35 12.71 7.06
N ILE A 228 -16.52 11.80 6.10
CA ILE A 228 -17.67 10.88 6.03
C ILE A 228 -17.30 9.45 6.40
N ALA A 229 -16.02 9.09 6.24
CA ALA A 229 -15.51 7.80 6.67
C ALA A 229 -14.04 7.86 7.09
N LEU A 230 -13.68 7.01 8.04
CA LEU A 230 -12.32 6.82 8.53
C LEU A 230 -12.00 5.32 8.49
N GLY A 231 -10.81 4.94 8.08
CA GLY A 231 -10.47 3.54 7.91
C GLY A 231 -9.04 3.20 8.28
N THR A 232 -8.88 1.99 8.80
CA THR A 232 -7.57 1.36 9.00
C THR A 232 -7.44 0.14 8.12
N ILE A 233 -6.27 -0.01 7.50
CA ILE A 233 -6.03 -1.03 6.47
C ILE A 233 -4.89 -1.95 6.92
N ARG A 234 -5.10 -3.26 6.79
CA ARG A 234 -4.09 -4.29 7.05
C ARG A 234 -3.90 -5.18 5.84
N TRP A 235 -2.68 -5.20 5.33
CA TRP A 235 -2.25 -6.16 4.31
C TRP A 235 -1.69 -7.42 4.97
N LYS A 236 -2.07 -8.62 4.50
CA LYS A 236 -1.60 -9.97 4.93
C LYS A 236 -1.85 -10.35 6.40
N PHE A 237 -1.95 -9.39 7.30
CA PHE A 237 -2.10 -9.62 8.73
C PHE A 237 -3.56 -9.59 9.15
N GLN A 238 -3.90 -10.42 10.13
CA GLN A 238 -5.14 -10.28 10.87
C GLN A 238 -5.17 -8.91 11.57
N MET A 239 -6.28 -8.19 11.40
CA MET A 239 -6.55 -6.99 12.16
C MET A 239 -7.03 -7.36 13.56
N VAL A 240 -6.44 -6.72 14.56
CA VAL A 240 -6.73 -6.97 15.97
C VAL A 240 -7.44 -5.76 16.60
N GLU A 241 -8.12 -5.98 17.71
CA GLU A 241 -8.97 -4.96 18.38
C GLU A 241 -8.23 -3.65 18.65
N ARG A 242 -6.90 -3.71 18.87
CA ARG A 242 -6.04 -2.52 19.04
C ARG A 242 -6.15 -1.54 17.86
N GLN A 243 -6.29 -2.01 16.62
CA GLN A 243 -6.43 -1.12 15.47
C GLN A 243 -7.80 -0.42 15.46
N LEU A 244 -8.87 -1.12 15.82
CA LEU A 244 -10.20 -0.52 15.96
C LEU A 244 -10.22 0.54 17.08
N LYS A 245 -9.61 0.24 18.23
CA LYS A 245 -9.42 1.20 19.33
C LYS A 245 -8.65 2.45 18.87
N ARG A 246 -7.58 2.27 18.07
CA ARG A 246 -6.83 3.38 17.46
C ARG A 246 -7.71 4.20 16.52
N LEU A 247 -8.50 3.55 15.66
CA LEU A 247 -9.38 4.22 14.71
C LEU A 247 -10.43 5.09 15.42
N ARG A 248 -11.13 4.53 16.41
CA ARG A 248 -12.07 5.28 17.26
C ARG A 248 -11.40 6.42 18.02
N TYR A 249 -10.17 6.22 18.47
CA TYR A 249 -9.41 7.28 19.12
C TYR A 249 -9.07 8.44 18.17
N VAL A 250 -8.70 8.15 16.92
CA VAL A 250 -8.48 9.18 15.90
C VAL A 250 -9.78 9.93 15.58
N ARG A 251 -10.93 9.23 15.50
CA ARG A 251 -12.25 9.89 15.37
C ARG A 251 -12.49 10.90 16.50
N ARG A 252 -12.18 10.54 17.75
CA ARG A 252 -12.25 11.47 18.90
C ARG A 252 -11.33 12.69 18.76
N LEU A 253 -10.10 12.50 18.25
CA LEU A 253 -9.18 13.61 18.02
C LEU A 253 -9.70 14.61 16.98
N LEU A 254 -10.59 14.17 16.09
CA LEU A 254 -11.26 15.01 15.09
C LEU A 254 -12.56 15.64 15.59
N GLY A 255 -12.88 15.53 16.88
CA GLY A 255 -14.12 16.06 17.46
C GLY A 255 -15.34 15.15 17.33
N ASP A 256 -15.12 13.84 17.20
CA ASP A 256 -16.18 12.81 17.05
C ASP A 256 -17.18 13.08 15.90
N PRO A 257 -16.70 13.30 14.66
CA PRO A 257 -17.60 13.47 13.52
C PRO A 257 -18.39 12.19 13.25
N LYS A 258 -19.62 12.35 12.78
CA LYS A 258 -20.46 11.23 12.34
C LYS A 258 -19.88 10.61 11.07
N THR A 259 -19.14 9.53 11.25
CA THR A 259 -18.33 8.89 10.21
C THR A 259 -18.50 7.39 10.22
N ARG A 260 -18.56 6.78 9.04
CA ARG A 260 -18.40 5.33 8.87
C ARG A 260 -16.97 4.93 9.27
N LEU A 261 -16.83 3.78 9.91
CA LEU A 261 -15.55 3.20 10.29
C LEU A 261 -15.25 1.99 9.40
N TYR A 262 -14.13 2.02 8.67
CA TYR A 262 -13.71 0.92 7.81
C TYR A 262 -12.53 0.14 8.41
N CYS A 263 -12.75 -1.16 8.64
CA CYS A 263 -11.72 -2.13 8.97
C CYS A 263 -11.43 -2.98 7.73
N VAL A 264 -10.44 -2.57 6.94
CA VAL A 264 -10.09 -3.23 5.67
C VAL A 264 -8.95 -4.22 5.89
N ALA A 265 -9.23 -5.52 5.80
CA ALA A 265 -8.21 -6.56 5.99
C ALA A 265 -8.65 -7.91 5.39
N PRO A 266 -7.69 -8.79 5.03
CA PRO A 266 -8.01 -10.19 4.71
C PRO A 266 -8.72 -10.92 5.85
N ARG A 267 -8.35 -10.60 7.09
CA ARG A 267 -8.76 -11.30 8.31
C ARG A 267 -8.93 -10.28 9.45
N VAL A 268 -9.92 -10.48 10.31
CA VAL A 268 -10.15 -9.67 11.52
C VAL A 268 -10.37 -10.58 12.73
N GLU A 269 -10.09 -10.09 13.94
CA GLU A 269 -10.48 -10.75 15.19
C GLU A 269 -12.00 -10.79 15.36
N ALA A 270 -12.51 -11.83 16.04
CA ALA A 270 -13.93 -12.00 16.33
C ALA A 270 -14.54 -10.79 17.05
N ALA A 271 -13.77 -10.11 17.92
CA ALA A 271 -14.22 -8.90 18.61
C ALA A 271 -14.51 -7.73 17.66
N ILE A 272 -13.80 -7.62 16.53
CA ILE A 272 -14.10 -6.60 15.50
C ILE A 272 -15.33 -7.03 14.70
N ALA A 273 -15.42 -8.31 14.33
CA ALA A 273 -16.54 -8.83 13.54
C ALA A 273 -17.88 -8.79 14.31
N ALA A 274 -17.85 -8.96 15.63
CA ALA A 274 -19.02 -8.95 16.51
C ALA A 274 -19.24 -7.58 17.19
N ASP A 275 -18.52 -6.54 16.79
CA ASP A 275 -18.68 -5.22 17.39
C ASP A 275 -20.08 -4.65 17.05
N PRO A 276 -20.84 -4.14 18.04
CA PRO A 276 -22.23 -3.73 17.83
C PRO A 276 -22.39 -2.35 17.17
N ASP A 277 -21.30 -1.65 16.86
CA ASP A 277 -21.32 -0.32 16.24
C ASP A 277 -21.88 -0.41 14.80
N PRO A 278 -23.07 0.16 14.52
CA PRO A 278 -23.71 0.04 13.21
C PRO A 278 -22.97 0.83 12.11
N ASP A 279 -22.08 1.75 12.50
CA ASP A 279 -21.26 2.51 11.58
C ASP A 279 -19.90 1.82 11.30
N LEU A 280 -19.64 0.64 11.89
CA LEU A 280 -18.44 -0.15 11.63
C LEU A 280 -18.66 -1.19 10.53
N PHE A 281 -17.78 -1.15 9.52
CA PHE A 281 -17.79 -2.06 8.39
C PHE A 281 -16.45 -2.79 8.27
N VAL A 282 -16.51 -4.12 8.16
CA VAL A 282 -15.36 -4.99 7.88
C VAL A 282 -15.34 -5.31 6.40
N ILE A 283 -14.24 -4.95 5.73
CA ILE A 283 -14.09 -5.09 4.27
C ILE A 283 -12.91 -6.00 3.95
N SER A 284 -13.19 -7.08 3.24
CA SER A 284 -12.20 -8.05 2.76
C SER A 284 -11.64 -7.69 1.38
N PRO A 285 -10.47 -8.21 0.97
CA PRO A 285 -9.96 -8.06 -0.39
C PRO A 285 -10.95 -8.53 -1.46
N ALA A 286 -11.69 -9.60 -1.20
CA ALA A 286 -12.73 -10.09 -2.12
C ALA A 286 -13.86 -9.08 -2.32
N GLN A 287 -14.26 -8.36 -1.25
CA GLN A 287 -15.26 -7.29 -1.35
C GLN A 287 -14.72 -6.08 -2.13
N LEU A 288 -13.44 -5.72 -1.96
CA LEU A 288 -12.82 -4.63 -2.73
C LEU A 288 -12.78 -4.92 -4.24
N LEU A 289 -12.65 -6.20 -4.63
CA LEU A 289 -12.56 -6.64 -6.02
C LEU A 289 -13.91 -7.06 -6.64
N ARG A 290 -15.02 -7.00 -5.90
CA ARG A 290 -16.34 -7.37 -6.43
C ARG A 290 -16.81 -6.34 -7.48
N ARG A 291 -17.39 -6.81 -8.60
CA ARG A 291 -18.07 -5.98 -9.62
C ARG A 291 -19.58 -5.84 -9.28
N GLY A 292 -20.17 -4.64 -9.37
CA GLY A 292 -21.63 -4.46 -9.31
C GLY A 292 -22.13 -3.12 -8.74
N ALA A 293 -23.40 -2.77 -9.02
CA ALA A 293 -24.03 -1.45 -8.76
C ALA A 293 -24.73 -1.28 -7.40
N ASN A 294 -24.71 -2.30 -6.53
CA ASN A 294 -25.12 -2.19 -5.12
C ASN A 294 -23.88 -2.20 -4.21
N GLU A 295 -23.00 -1.21 -4.40
CA GLU A 295 -21.88 -0.90 -3.51
C GLU A 295 -22.38 -0.11 -2.28
N THR A 296 -23.48 -0.54 -1.67
CA THR A 296 -23.79 -0.05 -0.31
C THR A 296 -22.93 -0.84 0.67
N PRO A 297 -22.29 -0.18 1.66
CA PRO A 297 -21.58 -0.88 2.75
C PRO A 297 -22.46 -1.85 3.56
N ASN A 298 -23.78 -1.88 3.32
CA ASN A 298 -24.75 -2.69 4.05
C ASN A 298 -24.77 -4.16 3.60
N GLU A 299 -23.73 -4.91 3.94
CA GLU A 299 -23.95 -6.30 4.32
C GLU A 299 -22.90 -6.69 5.36
N PRO A 300 -23.28 -6.89 6.64
CA PRO A 300 -22.36 -7.44 7.62
C PRO A 300 -21.89 -8.80 7.13
N ALA A 301 -20.58 -9.04 7.18
CA ALA A 301 -19.97 -10.26 6.69
C ALA A 301 -20.64 -11.49 7.34
N SER A 302 -21.22 -12.37 6.53
CA SER A 302 -21.53 -13.73 6.95
C SER A 302 -20.23 -14.43 7.38
N ALA A 303 -20.23 -14.96 8.60
CA ALA A 303 -19.09 -15.61 9.22
C ALA A 303 -18.48 -16.70 8.30
N PRO A 304 -17.14 -16.83 8.23
CA PRO A 304 -16.53 -17.94 7.51
C PRO A 304 -16.82 -19.27 8.22
N ASP A 305 -17.09 -20.30 7.42
CA ASP A 305 -17.28 -21.69 7.85
C ASP A 305 -16.09 -22.18 8.72
N PRO A 306 -16.33 -22.84 9.87
CA PRO A 306 -15.29 -23.22 10.83
C PRO A 306 -14.41 -24.42 10.41
N ALA A 307 -14.43 -24.83 9.13
CA ALA A 307 -13.77 -26.06 8.68
C ALA A 307 -12.59 -25.78 7.72
N SER A 308 -11.52 -25.15 8.21
CA SER A 308 -10.16 -25.35 7.67
C SER A 308 -9.09 -24.86 8.65
N ASP A 309 -9.13 -25.37 9.88
CA ASP A 309 -8.09 -25.07 10.87
C ASP A 309 -6.95 -26.10 10.81
N THR A 310 -5.98 -25.85 9.93
CA THR A 310 -4.61 -26.36 10.09
C THR A 310 -3.62 -25.31 9.58
N ALA A 311 -3.45 -24.22 10.32
CA ALA A 311 -2.28 -23.34 10.17
C ALA A 311 -1.28 -23.62 11.30
N PRO A 312 0.03 -23.76 11.00
CA PRO A 312 1.04 -24.02 12.02
C PRO A 312 1.29 -22.76 12.86
N LYS A 313 1.33 -22.92 14.18
CA LYS A 313 1.82 -21.92 15.13
C LYS A 313 3.27 -21.56 14.79
N GLY A 314 3.45 -20.44 14.09
CA GLY A 314 4.75 -19.83 13.83
C GLY A 314 5.03 -18.73 14.85
N ASP A 315 6.13 -18.89 15.58
CA ASP A 315 6.60 -18.01 16.64
C ASP A 315 6.64 -16.53 16.26
N LEU A 316 6.05 -15.71 17.12
CA LEU A 316 6.24 -14.26 17.15
C LEU A 316 7.68 -13.96 17.60
N HIS A 317 8.59 -13.78 16.64
CA HIS A 317 9.92 -13.23 16.95
C HIS A 317 9.82 -11.74 17.32
N PRO A 318 10.46 -11.29 18.42
CA PRO A 318 10.33 -9.93 18.92
C PRO A 318 11.42 -9.04 18.31
N ILE A 319 11.09 -8.21 17.32
CA ILE A 319 11.91 -7.05 16.98
C ILE A 319 11.01 -5.83 16.83
N SER A 320 10.74 -5.19 17.97
CA SER A 320 10.33 -3.78 18.06
C SER A 320 10.73 -3.27 19.44
N ARG A 321 12.04 -3.10 19.63
CA ARG A 321 12.65 -2.18 20.59
C ARG A 321 13.87 -1.56 19.91
N LEU A 322 14.06 -0.26 20.13
CA LEU A 322 15.15 0.61 19.65
C LEU A 322 14.92 1.05 18.19
N VAL A 323 14.83 2.33 17.86
CA VAL A 323 15.69 3.43 18.28
C VAL A 323 14.86 4.70 18.50
N GLY A 324 15.00 5.28 19.69
CA GLY A 324 14.94 6.72 19.88
C GLY A 324 16.36 7.19 20.15
N VAL A 325 16.93 7.90 19.17
CA VAL A 325 17.87 9.02 19.24
C VAL A 325 17.66 9.77 17.92
#